data_AF-A0A932LB50-F1
#
_entry.id   AF-A0A932LB50-F1
#
_cell.length_a   1.000
_cell.length_b   1.000
_cell.length_c   1.000
_cell.angle_alpha   90.00
_cell.angle_beta   90.00
_cell.angle_gamma   90.00
#
_symmetry.space_group_name_H-M   'P 1'
#
loop_
_entity.id
_entity.type
_entity.pdbx_description
1 polymer ?
#
loop_
_entity_poly.entity_id
_entity_poly.type
_entity_poly.pdbx_seq_one_letter_code
_entity_poly.pdbx_strand_id
1 'polypeptide(L)'
;MSKTSTALPLTPSDFPRFQGELELTCSVCGLTRDYEVGHIFVDSIIRQLPRGRRVEEFVGFSAYFRCPSCNSPGPWWFPKTTQDRFLDMLEQSLRSPKQAQLIFARPQLFDGTISCSPAQSEAYLRRLIGENPSDYYLWNRLGNLLERAGQTAVAMSAFEKAIELNARDVDSQYSLGCHWMANHNYEQAAAHFHAVLRHARSDQRTPRRLLQLIMRDSLERLYELHDRTEGKIDFLPAELPRSEDDPVAERVDETVVVQLFNVDLSQDKTWDNLTRMFLGDHGPSCFSMKRSYRRRRMRAIVSSDKSEKFMGYGLYVFFRASVQEVSVCDGARSWIGMSGRMG
;
A
#
# COMPACT_ATOMS: atom_id res chain seq x y z
N MET A 1 -28.72 5.52 10.42
CA MET A 1 -27.65 5.59 9.41
C MET A 1 -26.56 4.62 9.86
N SER A 2 -26.34 3.53 9.14
CA SER A 2 -25.37 2.51 9.52
C SER A 2 -23.95 3.05 9.37
N LYS A 3 -23.13 2.88 10.41
CA LYS A 3 -21.69 3.14 10.32
C LYS A 3 -21.08 2.05 9.45
N THR A 4 -20.78 2.36 8.19
CA THR A 4 -19.94 1.52 7.34
C THR A 4 -18.55 1.46 7.97
N SER A 5 -18.33 0.43 8.77
CA SER A 5 -17.02 0.11 9.36
C SER A 5 -16.02 -0.07 8.22
N THR A 6 -15.17 0.93 8.01
CA THR A 6 -13.97 0.80 7.16
C THR A 6 -12.97 -0.06 7.89
N ALA A 7 -13.21 -1.37 7.88
CA ALA A 7 -12.17 -2.34 8.16
C ALA A 7 -10.95 -2.03 7.27
N LEU A 8 -9.77 -2.05 7.88
CA LEU A 8 -8.51 -2.07 7.14
C LEU A 8 -8.52 -3.29 6.19
N PRO A 9 -7.93 -3.17 4.99
CA PRO A 9 -7.78 -4.33 4.12
C PRO A 9 -6.94 -5.39 4.85
N LEU A 10 -7.49 -6.61 4.98
CA LEU A 10 -6.80 -7.71 5.64
C LEU A 10 -5.44 -7.95 4.96
N THR A 11 -4.39 -7.87 5.76
CA THR A 11 -3.03 -8.15 5.34
C THR A 11 -2.78 -9.67 5.37
N PRO A 12 -1.87 -10.22 4.55
CA PRO A 12 -1.51 -11.64 4.65
C PRO A 12 -1.04 -12.05 6.05
N SER A 13 -0.44 -11.13 6.81
CA SER A 13 -0.03 -11.30 8.21
C SER A 13 -1.17 -11.48 9.21
N ASP A 14 -2.42 -11.16 8.85
CA ASP A 14 -3.60 -11.39 9.69
C ASP A 14 -4.08 -12.85 9.65
N PHE A 15 -3.43 -13.70 8.84
CA PHE A 15 -3.75 -15.11 8.66
C PHE A 15 -2.61 -16.02 9.12
N PRO A 16 -2.90 -17.25 9.57
CA PRO A 16 -1.86 -18.21 9.88
C PRO A 16 -1.13 -18.65 8.60
N ARG A 17 0.19 -18.42 8.56
CA ARG A 17 1.07 -18.98 7.52
C ARG A 17 1.00 -20.51 7.56
N PHE A 18 0.99 -21.16 6.40
CA PHE A 18 1.05 -22.62 6.31
C PHE A 18 2.33 -23.12 6.98
N GLN A 19 2.20 -24.13 7.83
CA GLN A 19 3.33 -24.69 8.57
C GLN A 19 3.90 -25.91 7.84
N GLY A 20 5.05 -25.70 7.21
CA GLY A 20 5.80 -26.72 6.46
C GLY A 20 5.85 -26.43 4.96
N GLU A 21 6.24 -27.45 4.21
CA GLU A 21 6.42 -27.38 2.76
C GLU A 21 5.32 -28.16 2.02
N LEU A 22 5.11 -27.83 0.74
CA LEU A 22 4.29 -28.62 -0.19
C LEU A 22 5.17 -29.21 -1.29
N GLU A 23 4.99 -30.50 -1.56
CA GLU A 23 5.58 -31.18 -2.70
C GLU A 23 4.88 -30.70 -3.99
N LEU A 24 5.62 -30.02 -4.87
CA LEU A 24 5.11 -29.48 -6.13
C LEU A 24 5.97 -29.97 -7.30
N THR A 25 5.32 -30.28 -8.42
CA THR A 25 6.00 -30.66 -9.68
C THR A 25 5.97 -29.51 -10.67
N CYS A 26 7.13 -29.10 -11.18
CA CYS A 26 7.23 -28.07 -12.20
C CYS A 26 6.65 -28.56 -13.54
N SER A 27 5.67 -27.86 -14.10
CA SER A 27 5.05 -28.22 -15.39
C SER A 27 6.00 -28.19 -16.59
N VAL A 28 7.13 -27.48 -16.48
CA VAL A 28 8.07 -27.25 -17.61
C VAL A 28 9.14 -28.33 -17.71
N CYS A 29 9.72 -28.77 -16.57
CA CYS A 29 10.84 -29.73 -16.55
C CYS A 29 10.54 -31.03 -15.80
N GLY A 30 9.34 -31.19 -15.23
CA GLY A 30 8.96 -32.40 -14.50
C GLY A 30 9.63 -32.59 -13.13
N LEU A 31 10.46 -31.64 -12.66
CA LEU A 31 11.08 -31.74 -11.34
C LEU A 31 10.04 -31.59 -10.22
N THR A 32 9.91 -32.63 -9.40
CA THR A 32 9.19 -32.63 -8.13
C THR A 32 10.14 -32.30 -6.98
N ARG A 33 9.74 -31.37 -6.10
CA ARG A 33 10.43 -31.03 -4.84
C ARG A 33 9.43 -30.44 -3.84
N ASP A 34 9.81 -30.40 -2.58
CA ASP A 34 9.17 -29.60 -1.55
C ASP A 34 9.52 -28.10 -1.70
N TYR A 35 8.53 -27.24 -1.45
CA TYR A 35 8.65 -25.78 -1.49
C TYR A 35 7.97 -25.13 -0.27
N GLU A 36 8.61 -24.11 0.30
CA GLU A 36 7.95 -23.15 1.19
C GLU A 36 6.95 -22.29 0.41
N VAL A 37 5.65 -22.51 0.61
CA VAL A 37 4.58 -21.83 -0.15
C VAL A 37 3.99 -20.57 0.52
N GLY A 38 4.30 -20.33 1.79
CA GLY A 38 3.80 -19.15 2.52
C GLY A 38 2.34 -19.31 2.96
N HIS A 39 1.44 -18.43 2.51
CA HIS A 39 0.00 -18.62 2.66
C HIS A 39 -0.56 -19.31 1.42
N ILE A 40 -1.55 -20.18 1.61
CA ILE A 40 -2.24 -20.87 0.53
C ILE A 40 -3.60 -20.19 0.34
N PHE A 41 -3.76 -19.55 -0.81
CA PHE A 41 -5.01 -18.95 -1.25
C PHE A 41 -5.81 -19.97 -2.05
N VAL A 42 -7.11 -20.05 -1.79
CA VAL A 42 -8.02 -20.90 -2.55
C VAL A 42 -9.19 -20.09 -3.05
N ASP A 43 -9.39 -20.11 -4.36
CA ASP A 43 -10.55 -19.50 -4.98
C ASP A 43 -11.84 -20.20 -4.52
N SER A 44 -12.78 -19.44 -3.96
CA SER A 44 -14.08 -19.93 -3.49
C SER A 44 -14.90 -20.69 -4.56
N ILE A 45 -14.64 -20.44 -5.84
CA ILE A 45 -15.24 -21.17 -6.98
C ILE A 45 -14.88 -22.66 -6.97
N ILE A 46 -13.83 -23.09 -6.27
CA ILE A 46 -13.49 -24.51 -6.07
C ILE A 46 -14.67 -25.35 -5.52
N ARG A 47 -15.59 -24.72 -4.75
CA ARG A 47 -16.80 -25.37 -4.23
C ARG A 47 -17.77 -25.82 -5.33
N GLN A 48 -17.61 -25.29 -6.54
CA GLN A 48 -18.37 -25.60 -7.75
C GLN A 48 -17.42 -26.09 -8.85
N LEU A 49 -16.32 -26.81 -8.48
CA LEU A 49 -15.24 -27.22 -9.38
C LEU A 49 -15.77 -27.67 -10.76
N PRO A 50 -15.55 -26.88 -11.83
CA PRO A 50 -16.13 -27.21 -13.13
C PRO A 50 -15.54 -28.51 -13.66
N ARG A 51 -16.37 -29.37 -14.25
CA ARG A 51 -15.93 -30.68 -14.78
C ARG A 51 -14.75 -30.52 -15.73
N GLY A 52 -13.69 -31.29 -15.50
CA GLY A 52 -12.47 -31.27 -16.31
C GLY A 52 -11.45 -30.18 -15.95
N ARG A 53 -11.76 -29.28 -15.01
CA ARG A 53 -10.78 -28.36 -14.41
C ARG A 53 -10.02 -29.06 -13.28
N ARG A 54 -8.78 -28.64 -13.06
CA ARG A 54 -7.89 -29.23 -12.05
C ARG A 54 -7.81 -28.35 -10.82
N VAL A 55 -7.49 -28.94 -9.67
CA VAL A 55 -7.57 -28.26 -8.36
C VAL A 55 -6.55 -27.13 -8.26
N GLU A 56 -5.32 -27.37 -8.73
CA GLU A 56 -4.22 -26.41 -8.71
C GLU A 56 -4.49 -25.12 -9.51
N GLU A 57 -5.45 -25.13 -10.45
CA GLU A 57 -5.87 -23.92 -11.18
C GLU A 57 -6.64 -22.91 -10.30
N PHE A 58 -7.03 -23.33 -9.09
CA PHE A 58 -7.77 -22.52 -8.12
C PHE A 58 -6.94 -22.24 -6.86
N VAL A 59 -5.66 -22.64 -6.83
CA VAL A 59 -4.76 -22.47 -5.70
C VAL A 59 -3.66 -21.47 -6.02
N GLY A 60 -3.42 -20.54 -5.11
CA GLY A 60 -2.34 -19.57 -5.17
C GLY A 60 -1.50 -19.58 -3.91
N PHE A 61 -0.28 -19.04 -4.00
CA PHE A 61 0.71 -19.04 -2.94
C PHE A 61 1.21 -17.63 -2.66
N SER A 62 1.58 -17.33 -1.40
CA SER A 62 2.15 -16.02 -1.05
C SER A 62 3.68 -15.97 -1.12
N ALA A 63 4.36 -17.12 -1.06
CA ALA A 63 5.82 -17.15 -1.14
C ALA A 63 6.31 -17.00 -2.58
N TYR A 64 7.45 -16.33 -2.75
CA TYR A 64 8.15 -16.27 -4.02
C TYR A 64 9.07 -17.49 -4.15
N PHE A 65 8.81 -18.33 -5.16
CA PHE A 65 9.68 -19.45 -5.51
C PHE A 65 9.66 -19.72 -7.01
N ARG A 66 10.74 -20.31 -7.51
CA ARG A 66 10.94 -20.73 -8.90
C ARG A 66 11.52 -22.14 -8.93
N CYS A 67 11.35 -22.85 -10.05
CA CYS A 67 11.90 -24.19 -10.18
C CYS A 67 13.44 -24.14 -10.18
N PRO A 68 14.15 -24.84 -9.27
CA PRO A 68 15.60 -24.75 -9.16
C PRO A 68 16.35 -25.38 -10.36
N SER A 69 15.67 -26.15 -11.22
CA SER A 69 16.27 -26.75 -12.43
C SER A 69 16.15 -25.84 -13.65
N CYS A 70 14.97 -25.28 -13.93
CA CYS A 70 14.69 -24.51 -15.16
C CYS A 70 14.38 -23.02 -14.93
N ASN A 71 14.45 -22.53 -13.68
CA ASN A 71 14.09 -21.18 -13.24
C ASN A 71 12.64 -20.73 -13.60
N SER A 72 11.79 -21.68 -14.00
CA SER A 72 10.39 -21.41 -14.33
C SER A 72 9.61 -20.95 -13.10
N PRO A 73 8.74 -19.92 -13.21
CA PRO A 73 7.82 -19.51 -12.15
C PRO A 73 6.62 -20.47 -11.99
N GLY A 74 6.49 -21.45 -12.87
CA GLY A 74 5.38 -22.40 -12.94
C GLY A 74 4.87 -22.59 -14.38
N PRO A 75 3.65 -23.11 -14.58
CA PRO A 75 2.71 -23.56 -13.56
C PRO A 75 3.25 -24.73 -12.71
N TRP A 76 2.49 -25.04 -11.66
CA TRP A 76 2.82 -26.06 -10.66
C TRP A 76 1.74 -27.13 -10.65
N TRP A 77 2.13 -28.39 -10.72
CA TRP A 77 1.26 -29.54 -10.55
C TRP A 77 1.37 -30.07 -9.12
N PHE A 78 0.27 -30.56 -8.58
CA PHE A 78 0.26 -31.27 -7.30
C PHE A 78 0.38 -32.77 -7.58
N PRO A 79 1.43 -33.46 -7.10
CA PRO A 79 1.45 -34.91 -7.01
C PRO A 79 0.25 -35.43 -6.21
N LYS A 80 -0.09 -36.71 -6.36
CA LYS A 80 -1.25 -37.30 -5.68
C LYS A 80 -1.20 -37.12 -4.14
N THR A 81 -0.02 -37.32 -3.55
CA THR A 81 0.31 -36.99 -2.15
C THR A 81 -0.14 -35.59 -1.73
N THR A 82 0.20 -34.57 -2.53
CA THR A 82 -0.19 -33.17 -2.31
C THR A 82 -1.66 -32.92 -2.57
N GLN A 83 -2.28 -33.58 -3.55
CA GLN A 83 -3.72 -33.49 -3.80
C GLN A 83 -4.52 -34.02 -2.61
N ASP A 84 -4.18 -35.22 -2.12
CA ASP A 84 -4.83 -35.86 -0.97
C ASP A 84 -4.68 -34.97 0.28
N ARG A 85 -3.45 -34.51 0.60
CA ARG A 85 -3.19 -33.58 1.71
C ARG A 85 -3.95 -32.26 1.60
N PHE A 86 -4.10 -31.72 0.39
CA PHE A 86 -4.84 -30.47 0.15
C PHE A 86 -6.36 -30.64 0.34
N LEU A 87 -6.92 -31.80 -0.03
CA LEU A 87 -8.32 -32.14 0.23
C LEU A 87 -8.62 -32.22 1.74
N ASP A 88 -7.73 -32.84 2.52
CA ASP A 88 -7.83 -32.87 3.99
C ASP A 88 -7.83 -31.44 4.58
N MET A 89 -6.95 -30.56 4.09
CA MET A 89 -6.89 -29.16 4.51
C MET A 89 -8.16 -28.38 4.16
N LEU A 90 -8.77 -28.64 2.99
CA LEU A 90 -10.04 -28.05 2.60
C LEU A 90 -11.18 -28.50 3.52
N GLU A 91 -11.27 -29.80 3.82
CA GLU A 91 -12.31 -30.34 4.69
C GLU A 91 -12.19 -29.77 6.12
N GLN A 92 -10.97 -29.73 6.67
CA GLN A 92 -10.69 -29.10 7.97
C GLN A 92 -11.07 -27.61 7.98
N SER A 93 -10.73 -26.88 6.91
CA SER A 93 -11.04 -25.44 6.79
C SER A 93 -12.54 -25.16 6.71
N LEU A 94 -13.32 -26.08 6.12
CA LEU A 94 -14.79 -26.01 6.09
C LEU A 94 -15.42 -26.36 7.45
N ARG A 95 -14.85 -27.32 8.19
CA ARG A 95 -15.31 -27.73 9.53
C ARG A 95 -14.93 -26.75 10.64
N SER A 96 -13.79 -26.07 10.52
CA SER A 96 -13.26 -25.17 11.56
C SER A 96 -12.55 -23.95 10.96
N PRO A 97 -13.31 -22.95 10.47
CA PRO A 97 -12.74 -21.79 9.76
C PRO A 97 -11.69 -20.98 10.55
N LYS A 98 -11.74 -21.00 11.89
CA LYS A 98 -10.75 -20.32 12.75
C LYS A 98 -9.41 -21.04 12.86
N GLN A 99 -9.32 -22.28 12.39
CA GLN A 99 -8.09 -23.09 12.34
C GLN A 99 -7.65 -23.36 10.89
N ALA A 100 -8.34 -22.77 9.90
CA ALA A 100 -8.06 -22.95 8.49
C ALA A 100 -6.65 -22.41 8.15
N GLN A 101 -5.80 -23.28 7.58
CA GLN A 101 -4.52 -22.89 6.98
C GLN A 101 -4.70 -22.41 5.52
N LEU A 102 -5.95 -22.34 5.05
CA LEU A 102 -6.34 -21.93 3.71
C LEU A 102 -7.11 -20.60 3.77
N ILE A 103 -6.71 -19.64 2.95
CA ILE A 103 -7.38 -18.34 2.83
C ILE A 103 -8.29 -18.40 1.61
N PHE A 104 -9.61 -18.27 1.82
CA PHE A 104 -10.56 -18.22 0.70
C PHE A 104 -10.53 -16.87 -0.01
N ALA A 105 -9.58 -16.72 -0.94
CA ALA A 105 -9.39 -15.54 -1.77
C ALA A 105 -8.80 -15.94 -3.14
N ARG A 106 -9.04 -15.12 -4.17
CA ARG A 106 -8.49 -15.30 -5.52
C ARG A 106 -7.42 -14.21 -5.75
N PRO A 107 -6.12 -14.53 -5.71
CA PRO A 107 -5.06 -13.55 -5.96
C PRO A 107 -5.17 -12.99 -7.38
N GLN A 108 -5.27 -11.67 -7.48
CA GLN A 108 -5.44 -10.95 -8.74
C GLN A 108 -4.45 -9.80 -8.83
N LEU A 109 -4.01 -9.53 -10.05
CA LEU A 109 -3.23 -8.35 -10.41
C LEU A 109 -4.15 -7.15 -10.69
N PHE A 110 -3.55 -5.99 -10.92
CA PHE A 110 -4.22 -4.71 -11.14
C PHE A 110 -5.20 -4.70 -12.33
N ASP A 111 -5.04 -5.62 -13.27
CA ASP A 111 -5.85 -5.82 -14.48
C ASP A 111 -6.89 -6.94 -14.33
N GLY A 112 -6.98 -7.56 -13.15
CA GLY A 112 -7.83 -8.73 -12.89
C GLY A 112 -7.20 -10.08 -13.28
N THR A 113 -5.97 -10.10 -13.80
CA THR A 113 -5.27 -11.35 -14.12
C THR A 113 -5.03 -12.16 -12.85
N ILE A 114 -5.48 -13.41 -12.87
CA ILE A 114 -5.32 -14.35 -11.74
C ILE A 114 -3.91 -14.94 -11.81
N SER A 115 -3.22 -15.00 -10.67
CA SER A 115 -1.87 -15.55 -10.57
C SER A 115 -1.72 -16.52 -9.41
N CYS A 116 -1.04 -17.64 -9.63
CA CYS A 116 -0.84 -18.67 -8.61
C CYS A 116 0.39 -18.41 -7.73
N SER A 117 1.30 -17.48 -8.08
CA SER A 117 2.42 -17.09 -7.21
C SER A 117 3.04 -15.74 -7.59
N PRO A 118 3.76 -15.06 -6.67
CA PRO A 118 4.53 -13.86 -6.98
C PRO A 118 5.50 -14.04 -8.16
N ALA A 119 6.11 -15.21 -8.33
CA ALA A 119 7.02 -15.45 -9.46
C ALA A 119 6.29 -15.48 -10.82
N GLN A 120 5.05 -15.97 -10.88
CA GLN A 120 4.21 -15.92 -12.09
C GLN A 120 3.76 -14.49 -12.37
N SER A 121 3.36 -13.76 -11.33
CA SER A 121 3.03 -12.34 -11.42
C SER A 121 4.20 -11.50 -11.96
N GLU A 122 5.43 -11.81 -11.54
CA GLU A 122 6.63 -11.12 -11.99
C GLU A 122 6.90 -11.40 -13.48
N ALA A 123 6.80 -12.66 -13.90
CA ALA A 123 6.97 -13.04 -15.30
C ALA A 123 5.89 -12.39 -16.21
N TYR A 124 4.65 -12.29 -15.73
CA TYR A 124 3.57 -11.59 -16.41
C TYR A 124 3.85 -10.09 -16.56
N LEU A 125 4.21 -9.41 -15.46
CA LEU A 125 4.57 -7.99 -15.49
C LEU A 125 5.75 -7.70 -16.40
N ARG A 126 6.82 -8.52 -16.36
CA ARG A 126 7.95 -8.38 -17.27
C ARG A 126 7.58 -8.55 -18.74
N ARG A 127 6.59 -9.40 -19.06
CA ARG A 127 6.06 -9.52 -20.43
C ARG A 127 5.35 -8.23 -20.86
N LEU A 128 4.45 -7.69 -20.03
CA LEU A 128 3.76 -6.42 -20.31
C LEU A 128 4.75 -5.25 -20.44
N ILE A 129 5.80 -5.21 -19.62
CA ILE A 129 6.89 -4.22 -19.74
C ILE A 129 7.66 -4.40 -21.06
N GLY A 130 7.85 -5.64 -21.54
CA GLY A 130 8.41 -5.89 -22.87
C GLY A 130 7.51 -5.40 -24.02
N GLU A 131 6.18 -5.43 -23.82
CA GLU A 131 5.18 -4.93 -24.78
C GLU A 131 5.09 -3.39 -24.76
N ASN A 132 5.20 -2.75 -23.58
CA ASN A 132 5.25 -1.29 -23.41
C ASN A 132 6.29 -0.86 -22.36
N PRO A 133 7.58 -0.68 -22.74
CA PRO A 133 8.64 -0.34 -21.79
C PRO A 133 8.49 1.04 -21.12
N SER A 134 7.71 1.93 -21.73
CA SER A 134 7.47 3.30 -21.26
C SER A 134 6.33 3.45 -20.25
N ASP A 135 5.54 2.40 -19.96
CA ASP A 135 4.48 2.52 -18.96
C ASP A 135 5.06 2.42 -17.53
N TYR A 136 5.35 3.59 -16.94
CA TYR A 136 5.80 3.74 -15.56
C TYR A 136 4.94 2.96 -14.55
N TYR A 137 3.65 2.80 -14.83
CA TYR A 137 2.72 2.10 -13.96
C TYR A 137 3.07 0.60 -13.85
N LEU A 138 3.49 -0.03 -14.94
CA LEU A 138 3.91 -1.44 -14.93
C LEU A 138 5.19 -1.64 -14.10
N TRP A 139 6.12 -0.68 -14.17
CA TRP A 139 7.33 -0.66 -13.35
C TRP A 139 7.01 -0.49 -11.86
N ASN A 140 6.09 0.41 -11.50
CA ASN A 140 5.59 0.51 -10.13
C ASN A 140 4.95 -0.81 -9.63
N ARG A 141 4.08 -1.42 -10.44
CA ARG A 141 3.42 -2.69 -10.07
C ARG A 141 4.41 -3.84 -9.95
N LEU A 142 5.53 -3.83 -10.71
CA LEU A 142 6.65 -4.74 -10.51
C LEU A 142 7.39 -4.48 -9.20
N GLY A 143 7.67 -3.21 -8.86
CA GLY A 143 8.28 -2.84 -7.57
C GLY A 143 7.47 -3.34 -6.38
N ASN A 144 6.17 -2.99 -6.32
CA ASN A 144 5.26 -3.42 -5.24
C ASN A 144 5.17 -4.95 -5.10
N LEU A 145 5.27 -5.70 -6.21
CA LEU A 145 5.28 -7.16 -6.18
C LEU A 145 6.60 -7.71 -5.62
N LEU A 146 7.73 -7.16 -6.05
CA LEU A 146 9.06 -7.58 -5.63
C LEU A 146 9.32 -7.24 -4.16
N GLU A 147 8.85 -6.09 -3.69
CA GLU A 147 8.89 -5.69 -2.29
C GLU A 147 8.14 -6.70 -1.41
N ARG A 148 6.91 -7.06 -1.79
CA ARG A 148 6.11 -8.08 -1.10
C ARG A 148 6.70 -9.50 -1.19
N ALA A 149 7.60 -9.74 -2.14
CA ALA A 149 8.40 -10.95 -2.26
C ALA A 149 9.73 -10.90 -1.46
N GLY A 150 10.00 -9.81 -0.73
CA GLY A 150 11.25 -9.61 0.02
C GLY A 150 12.46 -9.22 -0.83
N GLN A 151 12.28 -8.93 -2.12
CA GLN A 151 13.35 -8.59 -3.05
C GLN A 151 13.59 -7.07 -3.10
N THR A 152 13.78 -6.44 -1.94
CA THR A 152 13.79 -4.98 -1.76
C THR A 152 14.73 -4.25 -2.72
N ALA A 153 15.95 -4.73 -2.94
CA ALA A 153 16.90 -4.08 -3.86
C ALA A 153 16.39 -4.04 -5.31
N VAL A 154 15.76 -5.11 -5.78
CA VAL A 154 15.19 -5.17 -7.15
C VAL A 154 13.89 -4.36 -7.24
N ALA A 155 13.13 -4.30 -6.14
CA ALA A 155 11.94 -3.45 -6.04
C ALA A 155 12.30 -1.96 -6.15
N MET A 156 13.33 -1.51 -5.43
CA MET A 156 13.84 -0.13 -5.51
C MET A 156 14.20 0.25 -6.95
N SER A 157 14.97 -0.57 -7.67
CA SER A 157 15.30 -0.29 -9.07
C SER A 157 14.09 -0.24 -10.01
N ALA A 158 13.00 -0.97 -9.70
CA ALA A 158 11.76 -0.88 -10.45
C ALA A 158 11.00 0.43 -10.17
N PHE A 159 10.98 0.90 -8.92
CA PHE A 159 10.40 2.21 -8.55
C PHE A 159 11.23 3.38 -9.11
N GLU A 160 12.57 3.29 -9.06
CA GLU A 160 13.48 4.25 -9.70
C GLU A 160 13.18 4.35 -11.19
N LYS A 161 12.98 3.22 -11.88
CA LYS A 161 12.62 3.22 -13.32
C LYS A 161 11.24 3.81 -13.59
N ALA A 162 10.26 3.60 -12.71
CA ALA A 162 8.96 4.26 -12.81
C ALA A 162 9.09 5.80 -12.69
N ILE A 163 9.91 6.28 -11.76
CA ILE A 163 10.17 7.71 -11.53
C ILE A 163 10.99 8.34 -12.68
N GLU A 164 11.93 7.60 -13.28
CA GLU A 164 12.66 8.02 -14.48
C GLU A 164 11.70 8.27 -15.66
N LEU A 165 10.71 7.39 -15.84
CA LEU A 165 9.69 7.50 -16.88
C LEU A 165 8.62 8.55 -16.55
N ASN A 166 8.25 8.71 -15.28
CA ASN A 166 7.33 9.72 -14.80
C ASN A 166 7.64 10.13 -13.36
N ALA A 167 8.34 11.26 -13.20
CA ALA A 167 8.71 11.79 -11.88
C ALA A 167 7.51 12.17 -10.99
N ARG A 168 6.30 12.25 -11.56
CA ARG A 168 5.04 12.54 -10.84
C ARG A 168 4.31 11.30 -10.33
N ASP A 169 4.82 10.08 -10.56
CA ASP A 169 4.18 8.84 -10.10
C ASP A 169 4.18 8.73 -8.57
N VAL A 170 3.04 9.01 -7.96
CA VAL A 170 2.91 9.16 -6.50
C VAL A 170 3.13 7.84 -5.77
N ASP A 171 2.66 6.73 -6.35
CA ASP A 171 2.84 5.40 -5.78
C ASP A 171 4.35 5.07 -5.66
N SER A 172 5.17 5.29 -6.70
CA SER A 172 6.62 5.01 -6.64
C SER A 172 7.40 5.98 -5.77
N GLN A 173 7.04 7.28 -5.78
CA GLN A 173 7.65 8.28 -4.89
C GLN A 173 7.44 7.88 -3.43
N TYR A 174 6.22 7.48 -3.07
CA TYR A 174 5.90 7.01 -1.72
C TYR A 174 6.67 5.74 -1.34
N SER A 175 6.73 4.73 -2.21
CA SER A 175 7.47 3.47 -1.94
C SER A 175 8.96 3.72 -1.72
N LEU A 176 9.62 4.55 -2.55
CA LEU A 176 11.04 4.91 -2.32
C LEU A 176 11.22 5.73 -1.03
N GLY A 177 10.32 6.67 -0.72
CA GLY A 177 10.35 7.41 0.54
C GLY A 177 10.32 6.48 1.76
N CYS A 178 9.44 5.48 1.74
CA CYS A 178 9.37 4.44 2.78
C CYS A 178 10.65 3.61 2.88
N HIS A 179 11.25 3.21 1.75
CA HIS A 179 12.54 2.49 1.74
C HIS A 179 13.70 3.31 2.32
N TRP A 180 13.82 4.58 1.93
CA TRP A 180 14.88 5.45 2.47
C TRP A 180 14.67 5.75 3.97
N MET A 181 13.43 5.90 4.42
CA MET A 181 13.08 6.05 5.84
C MET A 181 13.52 4.82 6.66
N ALA A 182 13.22 3.62 6.15
CA ALA A 182 13.64 2.36 6.76
C ALA A 182 15.17 2.20 6.80
N ASN A 183 15.87 2.65 5.75
CA ASN A 183 17.33 2.68 5.69
C ASN A 183 17.98 3.88 6.41
N HIS A 184 17.20 4.70 7.13
CA HIS A 184 17.64 5.88 7.89
C HIS A 184 18.32 6.99 7.05
N ASN A 185 18.09 7.00 5.73
CA ASN A 185 18.54 8.07 4.84
C ASN A 185 17.45 9.16 4.78
N TYR A 186 17.44 10.01 5.80
CA TYR A 186 16.34 10.93 6.06
C TYR A 186 16.21 12.04 5.00
N GLU A 187 17.32 12.54 4.44
CA GLU A 187 17.25 13.55 3.36
C GLU A 187 16.58 12.99 2.10
N GLN A 188 16.92 11.76 1.69
CA GLN A 188 16.27 11.12 0.53
C GLN A 188 14.80 10.79 0.82
N ALA A 189 14.49 10.27 2.01
CA ALA A 189 13.12 10.00 2.42
C ALA A 189 12.24 11.27 2.34
N ALA A 190 12.72 12.38 2.90
CA ALA A 190 12.02 13.66 2.85
C ALA A 190 11.84 14.18 1.42
N ALA A 191 12.86 14.07 0.56
CA ALA A 191 12.77 14.50 -0.84
C ALA A 191 11.64 13.77 -1.60
N HIS A 192 11.49 12.46 -1.37
CA HIS A 192 10.43 11.64 -1.96
C HIS A 192 9.04 11.95 -1.37
N PHE A 193 8.89 12.09 -0.05
CA PHE A 193 7.60 12.49 0.55
C PHE A 193 7.19 13.91 0.13
N HIS A 194 8.14 14.83 -0.02
CA HIS A 194 7.89 16.14 -0.61
C HIS A 194 7.41 16.05 -2.08
N ALA A 195 7.88 15.08 -2.87
CA ALA A 195 7.38 14.85 -4.22
C ALA A 195 5.92 14.35 -4.21
N VAL A 196 5.56 13.46 -3.27
CA VAL A 196 4.15 13.05 -3.03
C VAL A 196 3.27 14.28 -2.76
N LEU A 197 3.69 15.16 -1.84
CA LEU A 197 2.95 16.39 -1.51
C LEU A 197 2.75 17.32 -2.72
N ARG A 198 3.70 17.37 -3.66
CA ARG A 198 3.60 18.19 -4.89
C ARG A 198 2.72 17.57 -5.99
N HIS A 199 2.63 16.24 -6.07
CA HIS A 199 2.08 15.58 -7.26
C HIS A 199 0.73 14.87 -7.04
N ALA A 200 0.36 14.54 -5.79
CA ALA A 200 -0.87 13.82 -5.46
C ALA A 200 -2.20 14.53 -5.85
N ARG A 201 -2.18 15.84 -6.07
CA ARG A 201 -3.35 16.56 -6.61
C ARG A 201 -3.61 16.21 -8.09
N SER A 202 -2.54 16.09 -8.87
CA SER A 202 -2.57 15.84 -10.32
C SER A 202 -2.54 14.36 -10.69
N ASP A 203 -2.45 13.45 -9.71
CA ASP A 203 -2.44 12.01 -9.97
C ASP A 203 -3.85 11.50 -10.33
N GLN A 204 -3.95 10.87 -11.50
CA GLN A 204 -5.19 10.32 -12.04
C GLN A 204 -5.22 8.78 -12.06
N ARG A 205 -4.10 8.11 -11.77
CA ARG A 205 -4.00 6.63 -11.80
C ARG A 205 -4.23 5.99 -10.43
N THR A 206 -3.87 6.68 -9.35
CA THR A 206 -3.96 6.18 -7.99
C THR A 206 -5.37 6.44 -7.43
N PRO A 207 -6.09 5.42 -6.94
CA PRO A 207 -7.44 5.60 -6.41
C PRO A 207 -7.48 6.65 -5.29
N ARG A 208 -8.47 7.56 -5.30
CA ARG A 208 -8.54 8.70 -4.36
C ARG A 208 -8.39 8.33 -2.89
N ARG A 209 -8.95 7.19 -2.47
CA ARG A 209 -8.80 6.67 -1.09
C ARG A 209 -7.36 6.25 -0.76
N LEU A 210 -6.62 5.72 -1.74
CA LEU A 210 -5.20 5.39 -1.57
C LEU A 210 -4.34 6.65 -1.54
N LEU A 211 -4.61 7.64 -2.40
CA LEU A 211 -3.98 8.97 -2.34
C LEU A 211 -4.18 9.65 -0.97
N GLN A 212 -5.35 9.52 -0.36
CA GLN A 212 -5.62 10.04 1.00
C GLN A 212 -4.75 9.37 2.07
N LEU A 213 -4.56 8.05 1.99
CA LEU A 213 -3.68 7.32 2.91
C LEU A 213 -2.21 7.67 2.70
N ILE A 214 -1.74 7.66 1.45
CA ILE A 214 -0.36 8.00 1.06
C ILE A 214 -0.01 9.44 1.47
N MET A 215 -0.91 10.40 1.21
CA MET A 215 -0.73 11.80 1.59
C MET A 215 -0.64 11.96 3.11
N ARG A 216 -1.54 11.31 3.86
CA ARG A 216 -1.56 11.38 5.32
C ARG A 216 -0.29 10.81 5.93
N ASP A 217 0.10 9.59 5.55
CA ASP A 217 1.33 8.94 6.05
C ASP A 217 2.59 9.74 5.64
N SER A 218 2.65 10.29 4.42
CA SER A 218 3.74 11.18 3.99
C SER A 218 3.85 12.45 4.85
N LEU A 219 2.73 13.05 5.23
CA LEU A 219 2.69 14.20 6.14
C LEU A 219 3.16 13.80 7.55
N GLU A 220 2.66 12.68 8.09
CA GLU A 220 3.05 12.19 9.42
C GLU A 220 4.55 11.88 9.48
N ARG A 221 5.13 11.25 8.44
CA ARG A 221 6.58 11.01 8.33
C ARG A 221 7.41 12.27 8.17
N LEU A 222 6.97 13.24 7.36
CA LEU A 222 7.69 14.51 7.21
C LEU A 222 7.73 15.29 8.53
N TYR A 223 6.67 15.20 9.35
CA TYR A 223 6.67 15.77 10.68
C TYR A 223 7.62 15.03 11.63
N GLU A 224 7.62 13.69 11.63
CA GLU A 224 8.58 12.88 12.39
C GLU A 224 10.03 13.27 12.04
N LEU A 225 10.34 13.43 10.75
CA LEU A 225 11.66 13.84 10.27
C LEU A 225 12.02 15.27 10.68
N HIS A 226 11.07 16.20 10.62
CA HIS A 226 11.28 17.58 11.04
C HIS A 226 11.62 17.67 12.54
N ASP A 227 10.83 17.03 13.40
CA ASP A 227 11.03 16.99 14.85
C ASP A 227 12.35 16.30 15.20
N ARG A 228 12.58 15.08 14.66
CA ARG A 228 13.78 14.27 14.91
C ARG A 228 15.08 14.92 14.46
N THR A 229 15.03 15.78 13.44
CA THR A 229 16.23 16.49 12.94
C THR A 229 16.38 17.90 13.50
N GLU A 230 15.58 18.28 14.52
CA GLU A 230 15.56 19.63 15.12
C GLU A 230 15.31 20.73 14.07
N GLY A 231 14.48 20.44 13.08
CA GLY A 231 14.11 21.35 11.99
C GLY A 231 15.12 21.50 10.86
N LYS A 232 16.13 20.62 10.75
CA LYS A 232 17.06 20.62 9.59
C LYS A 232 16.40 20.14 8.30
N ILE A 233 15.46 19.21 8.40
CA ILE A 233 14.58 18.81 7.30
C ILE A 233 13.29 19.62 7.45
N ASP A 234 12.87 20.33 6.40
CA ASP A 234 11.61 21.07 6.40
C ASP A 234 10.41 20.10 6.47
N PHE A 235 9.40 20.43 7.27
CA PHE A 235 8.14 19.66 7.29
C PHE A 235 7.38 19.77 5.95
N LEU A 236 7.42 20.94 5.30
CA LEU A 236 6.72 21.21 4.05
C LEU A 236 7.72 21.46 2.92
N PRO A 237 7.40 21.08 1.66
CA PRO A 237 8.26 21.40 0.54
C PRO A 237 8.34 22.92 0.34
N ALA A 238 9.53 23.40 -0.05
CA ALA A 238 9.77 24.81 -0.37
C ALA A 238 8.82 25.39 -1.45
N GLU A 239 8.32 24.53 -2.35
CA GLU A 239 7.26 24.85 -3.31
C GLU A 239 6.02 23.98 -3.05
N LEU A 240 4.88 24.63 -2.80
CA LEU A 240 3.57 23.99 -2.65
C LEU A 240 2.89 23.80 -4.03
N PRO A 241 2.04 22.76 -4.20
CA PRO A 241 1.29 22.56 -5.44
C PRO A 241 0.32 23.72 -5.70
N ARG A 242 0.52 24.41 -6.82
CA ARG A 242 -0.41 25.44 -7.34
C ARG A 242 -1.77 24.82 -7.67
N SER A 243 -2.84 25.61 -7.60
CA SER A 243 -4.16 25.19 -8.07
C SER A 243 -4.16 25.29 -9.61
N GLU A 244 -4.79 24.35 -10.31
CA GLU A 244 -5.05 24.54 -11.75
C GLU A 244 -6.11 25.65 -11.97
N ASP A 245 -6.94 25.90 -10.95
CA ASP A 245 -7.88 27.03 -10.85
C ASP A 245 -7.23 28.34 -10.35
N ASP A 246 -5.92 28.41 -10.09
CA ASP A 246 -5.27 29.70 -9.90
C ASP A 246 -5.23 30.37 -11.28
N PRO A 247 -6.02 31.44 -11.54
CA PRO A 247 -5.99 32.11 -12.83
C PRO A 247 -4.55 32.54 -13.08
N VAL A 248 -4.05 32.34 -14.31
CA VAL A 248 -2.65 32.59 -14.70
C VAL A 248 -2.21 33.94 -14.16
N ALA A 249 -1.54 33.92 -13.01
CA ALA A 249 -1.21 35.12 -12.29
C ALA A 249 -0.11 35.80 -13.09
N GLU A 250 -0.50 36.85 -13.82
CA GLU A 250 0.42 37.89 -14.30
C GLU A 250 1.42 38.15 -13.18
N ARG A 251 2.72 38.06 -13.48
CA ARG A 251 3.82 38.03 -12.48
C ARG A 251 3.58 39.00 -11.32
N VAL A 252 2.99 38.50 -10.24
CA VAL A 252 2.99 39.16 -8.94
C VAL A 252 4.13 38.50 -8.18
N ASP A 253 5.16 39.29 -7.85
CA ASP A 253 6.25 38.90 -6.95
C ASP A 253 5.76 38.81 -5.48
N GLU A 254 4.58 38.22 -5.27
CA GLU A 254 4.00 37.94 -3.97
C GLU A 254 4.23 36.46 -3.64
N THR A 255 5.35 36.21 -2.96
CA THR A 255 5.54 34.98 -2.17
C THR A 255 4.32 34.76 -1.27
N VAL A 256 3.51 33.74 -1.59
CA VAL A 256 2.37 33.33 -0.77
C VAL A 256 2.89 32.68 0.51
N VAL A 257 3.09 33.48 1.55
CA VAL A 257 3.54 33.00 2.86
C VAL A 257 2.37 32.34 3.59
N VAL A 258 2.24 31.02 3.44
CA VAL A 258 1.31 30.21 4.24
C VAL A 258 1.83 30.11 5.67
N GLN A 259 1.41 31.05 6.53
CA GLN A 259 1.73 30.99 7.95
C GLN A 259 0.75 30.05 8.67
N LEU A 260 1.21 28.81 8.93
CA LEU A 260 0.52 27.84 9.77
C LEU A 260 0.62 28.23 11.25
N PHE A 261 -0.22 29.17 11.70
CA PHE A 261 -0.35 29.49 13.12
C PHE A 261 -1.21 28.45 13.83
N ASN A 262 -0.70 27.89 14.94
CA ASN A 262 -1.41 27.04 15.89
C ASN A 262 -2.06 25.78 15.26
N VAL A 263 -1.29 25.02 14.49
CA VAL A 263 -1.69 23.70 14.01
C VAL A 263 -1.47 22.66 15.12
N ASP A 264 -2.56 22.22 15.76
CA ASP A 264 -2.51 21.15 16.76
C ASP A 264 -2.42 19.78 16.07
N LEU A 265 -1.19 19.29 15.89
CA LEU A 265 -0.87 18.00 15.28
C LEU A 265 -1.17 16.80 16.20
N SER A 266 -1.59 17.02 17.46
CA SER A 266 -2.09 15.94 18.32
C SER A 266 -3.51 15.49 17.93
N GLN A 267 -4.20 16.23 17.06
CA GLN A 267 -5.59 15.94 16.67
C GLN A 267 -5.64 15.24 15.31
N ASP A 268 -6.31 14.10 15.25
CA ASP A 268 -6.50 13.32 14.01
C ASP A 268 -7.17 14.15 12.89
N LYS A 269 -8.08 15.04 13.27
CA LYS A 269 -8.77 15.99 12.36
C LYS A 269 -7.82 16.96 11.66
N THR A 270 -6.67 17.26 12.24
CA THR A 270 -5.68 18.18 11.67
C THR A 270 -4.99 17.52 10.47
N TRP A 271 -4.60 16.25 10.60
CA TRP A 271 -4.02 15.44 9.52
C TRP A 271 -5.01 15.26 8.37
N ASP A 272 -6.27 14.99 8.68
CA ASP A 272 -7.39 14.96 7.74
C ASP A 272 -7.52 16.28 6.93
N ASN A 273 -7.43 17.43 7.60
CA ASN A 273 -7.54 18.74 6.95
C ASN A 273 -6.33 19.07 6.08
N LEU A 274 -5.11 18.78 6.54
CA LEU A 274 -3.89 18.91 5.72
C LEU A 274 -3.94 18.00 4.48
N THR A 275 -4.40 16.75 4.66
CA THR A 275 -4.59 15.79 3.57
C THR A 275 -5.54 16.34 2.50
N ARG A 276 -6.72 16.83 2.91
CA ARG A 276 -7.70 17.46 2.00
C ARG A 276 -7.16 18.70 1.30
N MET A 277 -6.35 19.53 1.98
CA MET A 277 -5.72 20.72 1.42
C MET A 277 -4.74 20.38 0.29
N PHE A 278 -3.82 19.43 0.51
CA PHE A 278 -2.86 19.02 -0.53
C PHE A 278 -3.58 18.35 -1.71
N LEU A 279 -4.56 17.48 -1.44
CA LEU A 279 -5.33 16.79 -2.48
C LEU A 279 -6.32 17.69 -3.23
N GLY A 280 -6.63 18.90 -2.72
CA GLY A 280 -7.59 19.83 -3.34
C GLY A 280 -9.06 19.47 -3.11
N ASP A 281 -9.39 18.66 -2.10
CA ASP A 281 -10.78 18.29 -1.77
C ASP A 281 -11.61 19.50 -1.25
N HIS A 282 -10.94 20.58 -0.84
CA HIS A 282 -11.55 21.83 -0.40
C HIS A 282 -10.80 23.04 -0.98
N GLY A 283 -11.55 24.10 -1.31
CA GLY A 283 -10.97 25.43 -1.51
C GLY A 283 -10.37 26.00 -0.21
N PRO A 284 -9.72 27.19 -0.26
CA PRO A 284 -8.90 27.74 0.84
C PRO A 284 -9.65 28.15 2.13
N SER A 285 -10.91 27.73 2.31
CA SER A 285 -11.77 28.03 3.46
C SER A 285 -11.66 27.03 4.62
N CYS A 286 -10.92 25.93 4.48
CA CYS A 286 -10.82 24.89 5.52
C CYS A 286 -10.02 25.33 6.77
N PHE A 287 -9.22 26.40 6.65
CA PHE A 287 -8.70 27.13 7.80
C PHE A 287 -9.53 28.39 8.05
N SER A 288 -9.84 28.67 9.31
CA SER A 288 -10.21 30.02 9.76
C SER A 288 -8.98 30.93 9.78
N MET A 289 -8.27 31.03 8.64
CA MET A 289 -7.25 32.04 8.39
C MET A 289 -7.90 33.42 8.50
N LYS A 290 -7.81 34.02 9.70
CA LYS A 290 -7.90 35.46 9.82
C LYS A 290 -6.76 36.04 9.00
N ARG A 291 -7.06 36.48 7.77
CA ARG A 291 -6.17 37.25 6.90
C ARG A 291 -5.89 38.62 7.54
N SER A 292 -5.13 38.65 8.63
CA SER A 292 -4.65 39.88 9.26
C SER A 292 -3.36 40.32 8.59
N TYR A 293 -3.48 41.08 7.52
CA TYR A 293 -2.36 41.81 6.93
C TYR A 293 -1.75 42.75 7.98
N ARG A 294 -0.60 42.37 8.56
CA ARG A 294 0.26 43.27 9.33
C ARG A 294 1.72 43.04 8.99
N ARG A 295 2.25 43.92 8.14
CA ARG A 295 3.67 44.06 7.86
C ARG A 295 4.39 44.50 9.15
N ARG A 296 4.98 43.57 9.90
CA ARG A 296 5.82 43.88 11.07
C ARG A 296 7.18 43.19 10.94
N ARG A 297 8.21 44.00 10.64
CA ARG A 297 9.60 43.66 10.96
C ARG A 297 9.73 43.56 12.48
N MET A 298 10.10 42.38 12.99
CA MET A 298 10.82 42.18 14.27
C MET A 298 11.41 40.76 14.19
N ARG A 299 12.73 40.63 14.04
CA ARG A 299 13.70 40.51 15.15
C ARG A 299 13.32 39.37 16.09
N ALA A 300 14.06 38.26 15.96
CA ALA A 300 14.04 37.18 16.92
C ALA A 300 14.41 37.71 18.32
N ILE A 301 13.56 37.41 19.29
CA ILE A 301 13.91 37.47 20.70
C ILE A 301 13.92 36.03 21.17
N VAL A 302 15.13 35.51 21.41
CA VAL A 302 15.31 34.29 22.19
C VAL A 302 15.09 34.69 23.65
N SER A 303 14.14 34.05 24.33
CA SER A 303 14.05 34.09 25.78
C SER A 303 13.79 32.68 26.31
N SER A 304 14.85 32.10 26.87
CA SER A 304 14.79 30.91 27.70
C SER A 304 14.00 31.17 28.98
N ASP A 305 13.22 30.19 29.45
CA ASP A 305 13.38 29.76 30.84
C ASP A 305 13.07 28.27 31.05
N LYS A 306 13.56 27.71 32.17
CA LYS A 306 13.62 26.27 32.48
C LYS A 306 12.75 25.88 33.67
N SER A 307 12.00 24.78 33.52
CA SER A 307 11.45 23.88 34.57
C SER A 307 10.32 23.06 33.92
N GLU A 308 9.99 21.79 34.19
CA GLU A 308 10.55 20.61 34.88
C GLU A 308 9.73 19.39 34.33
N LYS A 309 10.05 18.10 34.47
CA LYS A 309 11.07 17.33 35.22
C LYS A 309 11.30 15.99 34.47
N PHE A 310 12.39 15.26 34.74
CA PHE A 310 12.63 13.91 34.17
C PHE A 310 11.92 12.79 34.97
N MET A 311 11.26 11.87 34.26
CA MET A 311 10.93 10.44 34.56
C MET A 311 9.92 10.02 33.48
N GLY A 312 9.96 8.88 32.80
CA GLY A 312 10.77 7.65 32.88
C GLY A 312 9.91 6.49 32.35
N TYR A 313 10.51 5.50 31.67
CA TYR A 313 9.83 4.34 31.03
C TYR A 313 8.92 4.72 29.82
N GLY A 314 8.66 3.89 28.81
CA GLY A 314 9.11 2.52 28.55
C GLY A 314 7.95 1.62 28.07
N LEU A 315 8.12 0.99 26.90
CA LEU A 315 7.33 -0.12 26.33
C LEU A 315 5.89 0.13 25.78
N TYR A 316 5.66 -0.52 24.62
CA TYR A 316 4.43 -1.16 24.08
C TYR A 316 3.02 -0.66 24.45
N VAL A 317 2.17 -0.53 23.42
CA VAL A 317 0.72 -0.73 23.54
C VAL A 317 0.20 -1.67 22.45
N PHE A 318 -0.18 -2.89 22.84
CA PHE A 318 -1.12 -3.75 22.12
C PHE A 318 -2.46 -3.74 22.88
N PHE A 319 -3.56 -3.53 22.14
CA PHE A 319 -4.95 -3.97 22.37
C PHE A 319 -5.58 -4.03 23.78
N ARG A 320 -6.85 -3.59 23.86
CA ARG A 320 -7.91 -4.44 24.43
C ARG A 320 -9.28 -4.23 23.76
N ALA A 321 -10.07 -5.31 23.71
CA ALA A 321 -11.37 -5.40 23.06
C ALA A 321 -12.55 -5.30 24.04
N SER A 322 -13.76 -5.22 23.49
CA SER A 322 -15.00 -5.67 24.15
C SER A 322 -15.79 -6.58 23.19
N VAL A 323 -16.43 -7.62 23.75
CA VAL A 323 -17.15 -8.69 23.02
C VAL A 323 -18.47 -8.94 23.74
N GLN A 324 -19.56 -9.04 22.98
CA GLN A 324 -20.86 -9.74 23.19
C GLN A 324 -21.93 -9.01 22.31
N GLU A 325 -22.88 -9.64 21.62
CA GLU A 325 -23.24 -11.07 21.54
C GLU A 325 -23.86 -11.44 20.16
N VAL A 326 -24.61 -12.55 20.07
CA VAL A 326 -24.83 -13.40 18.87
C VAL A 326 -26.12 -13.08 18.06
N SER A 327 -26.12 -13.51 16.78
CA SER A 327 -27.26 -13.65 15.82
C SER A 327 -27.73 -12.36 15.08
N VAL A 328 -28.32 -12.39 13.88
CA VAL A 328 -28.72 -13.44 12.91
C VAL A 328 -28.20 -13.05 11.49
N CYS A 329 -28.19 -13.98 10.53
CA CYS A 329 -27.99 -13.71 9.10
C CYS A 329 -28.90 -12.58 8.57
N ASP A 330 -28.38 -11.70 7.70
CA ASP A 330 -29.15 -11.34 6.49
C ASP A 330 -28.35 -10.70 5.33
N GLY A 331 -28.83 -11.02 4.12
CA GLY A 331 -28.82 -10.27 2.86
C GLY A 331 -27.77 -9.19 2.52
N ALA A 332 -26.75 -9.59 1.75
CA ALA A 332 -26.45 -9.14 0.37
C ALA A 332 -26.18 -7.65 -0.02
N ARG A 333 -25.28 -7.50 -1.02
CA ARG A 333 -24.98 -6.34 -1.89
C ARG A 333 -24.18 -5.20 -1.22
N SER A 334 -23.20 -4.56 -1.87
CA SER A 334 -22.50 -4.74 -3.17
C SER A 334 -21.04 -4.25 -2.96
N TRP A 335 -20.02 -4.57 -3.75
CA TRP A 335 -19.80 -4.19 -5.16
C TRP A 335 -18.99 -5.26 -5.90
N ILE A 336 -19.62 -5.90 -6.88
CA ILE A 336 -18.96 -6.55 -8.02
C ILE A 336 -19.54 -5.88 -9.25
N GLY A 337 -18.70 -5.32 -10.12
CA GLY A 337 -19.15 -4.80 -11.42
C GLY A 337 -19.45 -5.97 -12.36
N MET A 338 -20.71 -6.17 -12.72
CA MET A 338 -21.10 -7.06 -13.81
C MET A 338 -21.61 -6.23 -14.99
N SER A 339 -20.92 -6.32 -16.13
CA SER A 339 -21.42 -5.83 -17.41
C SER A 339 -22.41 -6.85 -18.00
N GLY A 340 -23.69 -6.52 -18.05
CA GLY A 340 -24.72 -7.24 -18.81
C GLY A 340 -25.23 -6.38 -19.95
N ARG A 341 -25.26 -6.92 -21.18
CA ARG A 341 -25.78 -6.20 -22.36
C ARG A 341 -27.30 -6.03 -22.28
N MET A 342 -27.79 -4.91 -22.78
CA MET A 342 -29.22 -4.69 -23.04
C MET A 342 -29.72 -5.59 -24.18
N GLY A 343 -30.95 -6.05 -24.01
CA GLY A 343 -31.85 -6.66 -24.99
C GLY A 343 -33.27 -6.47 -24.48
#